data_AF-A0A096BKL8-F1
#
_entry.id   AF-A0A096BKL8-F1
#
_cell.length_a   1.000
_cell.length_b   1.000
_cell.length_c   1.000
_cell.angle_alpha   90.00
_cell.angle_beta   90.00
_cell.angle_gamma   90.00
#
_symmetry.space_group_name_H-M   'P 1'
#
loop_
_entity.id
_entity.type
_entity.pdbx_description
1 polymer ?
#
loop_
_entity_poly.entity_id
_entity_poly.type
_entity_poly.pdbx_seq_one_letter_code
_entity_poly.pdbx_strand_id
1 'polypeptide(L)'
;MLKNNLKALLCHCVIIIISFCLCFPFLTMLKDAKEIYVPILHGLWVLFFAFLYILVGLKLDIEKPPRYDFLSVSILVIINAILILTMYIISAGKMLLEDEVYGIYRAPIGIFNFPFQLSILQLYLPYLIENLLIRFLIVMWLPSLFMFIGIKLKRRRSLD
;
A
#
# COMPACT_ATOMS: atom_id res chain seq x y z
N MET A 1 -0.67 -0.58 21.79
CA MET A 1 -1.42 -0.47 20.51
C MET A 1 -1.11 0.84 19.82
N LEU A 2 -1.33 2.01 20.45
CA LEU A 2 -1.01 3.31 19.86
C LEU A 2 0.47 3.43 19.42
N LYS A 3 1.40 2.96 20.27
CA LYS A 3 2.85 2.92 19.94
C LYS A 3 3.16 2.17 18.64
N ASN A 4 2.60 0.97 18.45
CA ASN A 4 2.79 0.20 17.21
C ASN A 4 2.13 0.87 16.01
N ASN A 5 0.91 1.41 16.17
CA ASN A 5 0.24 2.12 15.09
C ASN A 5 1.06 3.35 14.65
N LEU A 6 1.55 4.15 15.59
CA LEU A 6 2.38 5.31 15.27
C LEU A 6 3.70 4.90 14.61
N LYS A 7 4.34 3.82 15.10
CA LYS A 7 5.57 3.28 14.50
C LYS A 7 5.31 2.76 13.08
N ALA A 8 4.21 2.05 12.85
CA ALA A 8 3.78 1.60 11.53
C ALA A 8 3.55 2.78 10.59
N LEU A 9 2.88 3.83 11.05
CA LEU A 9 2.66 5.07 10.29
C LEU A 9 3.97 5.77 9.92
N LEU A 10 4.89 5.92 10.87
CA LEU A 10 6.20 6.53 10.61
C LEU A 10 7.00 5.71 9.58
N CYS A 11 7.03 4.38 9.73
CA CYS A 11 7.68 3.51 8.76
C CYS A 11 7.01 3.57 7.38
N HIS A 12 5.69 3.66 7.32
CA HIS A 12 4.94 3.85 6.07
C HIS A 12 5.36 5.14 5.35
N CYS A 13 5.43 6.26 6.07
CA CYS A 13 5.91 7.52 5.51
C CYS A 13 7.34 7.43 4.97
N VAL A 14 8.24 6.73 5.67
CA VAL A 14 9.61 6.48 5.19
C VAL A 14 9.60 5.64 3.92
N ILE A 15 8.77 4.59 3.86
CA ILE A 15 8.63 3.76 2.65
C ILE A 15 8.09 4.57 1.47
N ILE A 16 7.16 5.51 1.70
CA ILE A 16 6.69 6.45 0.67
C ILE A 16 7.87 7.28 0.12
N ILE A 17 8.72 7.84 0.99
CA ILE A 17 9.88 8.63 0.53
C ILE A 17 10.83 7.75 -0.30
N ILE A 18 11.13 6.54 0.19
CA ILE A 18 11.97 5.58 -0.53
C ILE A 18 11.36 5.24 -1.90
N SER A 19 10.05 5.02 -1.98
CA SER A 19 9.39 4.69 -3.25
C SER A 19 9.41 5.86 -4.23
N PHE A 20 9.28 7.11 -3.76
CA PHE A 20 9.50 8.29 -4.60
C PHE A 20 10.92 8.35 -5.16
N CYS A 21 11.94 8.15 -4.32
CA CYS A 21 13.33 8.17 -4.76
C CYS A 21 13.65 7.06 -5.78
N LEU A 22 13.09 5.87 -5.59
CA LEU A 22 13.31 4.73 -6.50
C LEU A 22 12.46 4.81 -7.77
N CYS A 23 11.42 5.64 -7.80
CA CYS A 23 10.50 5.75 -8.93
C CYS A 23 11.22 6.27 -10.18
N PHE A 24 12.07 7.30 -10.04
CA PHE A 24 12.77 7.90 -11.17
C PHE A 24 13.66 6.89 -11.93
N PRO A 25 14.63 6.19 -11.29
CA PRO A 25 15.43 5.20 -11.98
C PRO A 25 14.60 4.04 -12.53
N PHE A 26 13.54 3.64 -11.82
CA PHE A 26 12.63 2.60 -12.29
C PHE A 26 11.92 3.00 -13.59
N LEU A 27 11.41 4.22 -13.69
CA LEU A 27 10.79 4.75 -14.90
C LEU A 27 11.78 4.88 -16.06
N THR A 28 13.03 5.28 -15.78
CA THR A 28 14.10 5.30 -16.80
C THR A 28 14.36 3.89 -17.34
N MET A 29 14.49 2.88 -16.47
CA MET A 29 14.66 1.48 -16.89
C MET A 29 13.46 0.97 -17.68
N LEU A 30 12.23 1.38 -17.31
CA LEU A 30 11.01 0.95 -17.99
C LEU A 30 10.93 1.46 -19.43
N LYS A 31 11.39 2.70 -19.67
CA LYS A 31 11.40 3.32 -21.01
C LYS A 31 12.25 2.54 -22.02
N ASP A 32 13.37 1.99 -21.54
CA ASP A 32 14.33 1.27 -22.38
C ASP A 32 14.10 -0.26 -22.35
N ALA A 33 13.14 -0.73 -21.54
CA ALA A 33 12.81 -2.14 -21.42
C ALA A 33 11.99 -2.62 -22.63
N LYS A 34 12.32 -3.81 -23.16
CA LYS A 34 11.42 -4.52 -24.08
C LYS A 34 10.11 -4.86 -23.36
N GLU A 35 8.99 -4.85 -24.08
CA GLU A 35 7.65 -5.10 -23.55
C GLU A 35 7.57 -6.36 -22.68
N ILE A 36 8.27 -7.43 -23.06
CA ILE A 36 8.29 -8.70 -22.31
C ILE A 36 8.87 -8.56 -20.88
N TYR A 37 9.74 -7.57 -20.64
CA TYR A 37 10.36 -7.33 -19.33
C TYR A 37 9.56 -6.40 -18.44
N VAL A 38 8.62 -5.64 -19.00
CA VAL A 38 7.80 -4.67 -18.24
C VAL A 38 7.04 -5.35 -17.09
N PRO A 39 6.33 -6.48 -17.29
CA PRO A 39 5.68 -7.19 -16.18
C PRO A 39 6.68 -7.65 -15.12
N ILE A 40 7.85 -8.13 -15.52
CA ILE A 40 8.89 -8.61 -14.59
C ILE A 40 9.35 -7.45 -13.70
N LEU A 41 9.64 -6.28 -14.27
CA LEU A 41 10.05 -5.09 -13.53
C LEU A 41 8.98 -4.64 -12.53
N HIS A 42 7.71 -4.56 -12.95
CA HIS A 42 6.61 -4.23 -12.05
C HIS A 42 6.43 -5.28 -10.94
N GLY A 43 6.65 -6.57 -11.23
CA GLY A 43 6.60 -7.64 -10.24
C GLY A 43 7.69 -7.49 -9.18
N LEU A 44 8.92 -7.23 -9.61
CA LEU A 44 10.05 -6.97 -8.71
C LEU A 44 9.82 -5.74 -7.83
N TRP A 45 9.26 -4.67 -8.40
CA TRP A 45 8.89 -3.47 -7.66
C TRP A 45 7.93 -3.80 -6.50
N VAL A 46 6.85 -4.54 -6.80
CA VAL A 46 5.86 -4.94 -5.78
C VAL A 46 6.47 -5.82 -4.71
N LEU A 47 7.25 -6.83 -5.11
CA LEU A 47 7.91 -7.74 -4.18
C LEU A 47 8.87 -7.01 -3.25
N PHE A 48 9.61 -6.03 -3.77
CA PHE A 48 10.51 -5.20 -2.98
C PHE A 48 9.76 -4.44 -1.89
N PHE A 49 8.67 -3.73 -2.22
CA PHE A 49 7.88 -3.01 -1.22
C PHE A 49 7.15 -3.94 -0.25
N ALA A 50 6.55 -5.03 -0.74
CA ALA A 50 5.94 -6.05 0.11
C ALA A 50 6.94 -6.58 1.15
N PHE A 51 8.18 -6.85 0.72
CA PHE A 51 9.25 -7.26 1.61
C PHE A 51 9.61 -6.18 2.65
N LEU A 52 9.73 -4.91 2.25
CA LEU A 52 9.95 -3.80 3.19
C LEU A 52 8.85 -3.71 4.25
N TYR A 53 7.58 -3.85 3.87
CA TYR A 53 6.47 -3.85 4.82
C TYR A 53 6.50 -5.04 5.77
N ILE A 54 6.83 -6.24 5.28
CA ILE A 54 7.02 -7.42 6.13
C ILE A 54 8.15 -7.19 7.14
N LEU A 55 9.28 -6.62 6.71
CA LEU A 55 10.41 -6.27 7.59
C LEU A 55 10.01 -5.25 8.67
N VAL A 56 9.23 -4.24 8.31
CA VAL A 56 8.68 -3.29 9.28
C VAL A 56 7.81 -4.03 10.30
N GLY A 57 6.93 -4.93 9.83
CA GLY A 57 6.10 -5.77 10.70
C GLY A 57 6.90 -6.58 11.71
N LEU A 58 8.04 -7.17 11.31
CA LEU A 58 8.96 -7.88 12.21
C LEU A 58 9.56 -6.98 13.31
N LYS A 59 9.66 -5.68 13.05
CA LYS A 59 10.20 -4.69 14.02
C LYS A 59 9.13 -4.12 14.97
N LEU A 60 7.85 -4.44 14.79
CA LEU A 60 6.77 -4.01 15.69
C LEU A 60 6.73 -4.86 16.97
N ASP A 61 6.18 -4.30 18.05
CA ASP A 61 6.14 -4.95 19.36
C ASP A 61 5.03 -6.02 19.41
N ILE A 62 5.26 -7.18 20.04
CA ILE A 62 4.30 -8.32 20.13
C ILE A 62 3.69 -8.51 21.53
N GLU A 63 3.74 -7.46 22.36
CA GLU A 63 3.31 -7.47 23.76
C GLU A 63 1.84 -7.86 23.97
N LYS A 64 0.99 -7.69 22.96
CA LYS A 64 -0.44 -7.99 23.04
C LYS A 64 -0.75 -9.42 22.56
N PRO A 65 -1.91 -9.98 22.99
CA PRO A 65 -2.37 -11.27 22.48
C PRO A 65 -2.52 -11.30 20.95
N PRO A 66 -2.31 -12.45 20.28
CA PRO A 66 -2.28 -12.56 18.82
C PRO A 66 -3.53 -12.04 18.10
N ARG A 67 -4.70 -12.11 18.76
CA ARG A 67 -5.98 -11.61 18.23
C ARG A 67 -5.99 -10.10 17.97
N TYR A 68 -5.02 -9.35 18.53
CA TYR A 68 -4.91 -7.89 18.37
C TYR A 68 -3.75 -7.47 17.46
N ASP A 69 -3.03 -8.40 16.85
CA ASP A 69 -1.88 -8.09 16.00
C ASP A 69 -2.31 -7.23 14.79
N PHE A 70 -3.51 -7.47 14.24
CA PHE A 70 -4.06 -6.67 13.15
C PHE A 70 -4.37 -5.22 13.55
N LEU A 71 -4.86 -5.01 14.79
CA LEU A 71 -5.13 -3.67 15.32
C LEU A 71 -3.85 -2.85 15.57
N SER A 72 -2.69 -3.48 15.56
CA SER A 72 -1.39 -2.79 15.73
C SER A 72 -0.94 -2.07 14.46
N VAL A 73 -1.61 -2.30 13.33
CA VAL A 73 -1.31 -1.71 12.01
C VAL A 73 -2.56 -1.14 11.32
N SER A 74 -3.68 -1.06 12.04
CA SER A 74 -4.97 -0.63 11.48
C SER A 74 -5.03 0.87 11.20
N ILE A 75 -4.13 1.68 11.78
CA ILE A 75 -4.12 3.13 11.55
C ILE A 75 -3.92 3.49 10.07
N LEU A 76 -3.16 2.69 9.31
CA LEU A 76 -2.96 2.94 7.88
C LEU A 76 -4.27 2.74 7.10
N VAL A 77 -5.04 1.71 7.45
CA VAL A 77 -6.37 1.46 6.87
C VAL A 77 -7.33 2.58 7.24
N ILE A 78 -7.31 3.04 8.49
CA ILE A 78 -8.17 4.14 8.97
C ILE A 78 -7.85 5.43 8.19
N ILE A 79 -6.57 5.78 8.04
CA ILE A 79 -6.17 6.97 7.28
C ILE A 79 -6.63 6.85 5.83
N ASN A 80 -6.41 5.71 5.18
CA ASN A 80 -6.89 5.47 3.82
C ASN A 80 -8.41 5.58 3.70
N ALA A 81 -9.17 5.01 4.64
CA ALA A 81 -10.63 5.10 4.64
C ALA A 81 -11.11 6.54 4.79
N ILE A 82 -10.46 7.34 5.65
CA ILE A 82 -10.73 8.77 5.79
C ILE A 82 -10.44 9.50 4.47
N LEU A 83 -9.28 9.25 3.84
CA LEU A 83 -8.92 9.87 2.56
C LEU A 83 -9.94 9.55 1.45
N ILE A 84 -10.36 8.29 1.34
CA ILE A 84 -11.40 7.86 0.39
C ILE A 84 -12.72 8.56 0.68
N LEU A 85 -13.14 8.60 1.94
CA LEU A 85 -14.40 9.25 2.33
C LEU A 85 -14.36 10.76 2.05
N THR A 86 -13.25 11.43 2.35
CA THR A 86 -13.05 12.85 2.05
C THR A 86 -13.16 13.11 0.54
N MET A 87 -12.51 12.28 -0.28
CA MET A 87 -12.59 12.42 -1.74
C MET A 87 -13.99 12.12 -2.28
N TYR A 88 -14.69 11.14 -1.71
CA TYR A 88 -16.09 10.86 -2.03
C TYR A 88 -16.99 12.08 -1.77
N ILE A 89 -16.84 12.71 -0.60
CA ILE A 89 -17.60 13.90 -0.22
C ILE A 89 -17.29 15.08 -1.14
N ILE A 90 -16.01 15.37 -1.39
CA ILE A 90 -15.57 16.51 -2.22
C ILE A 90 -16.02 16.33 -3.68
N SER A 91 -15.96 15.10 -4.20
CA SER A 91 -16.39 14.79 -5.57
C SER A 91 -17.91 14.68 -5.75
N ALA A 92 -18.70 14.95 -4.70
CA ALA A 92 -20.15 14.73 -4.70
C ALA A 92 -20.55 13.32 -5.16
N GLY A 93 -19.76 12.31 -4.79
CA GLY A 93 -19.94 10.92 -5.16
C GLY A 93 -19.47 10.52 -6.57
N LYS A 94 -19.02 11.48 -7.39
CA LYS A 94 -18.58 11.21 -8.78
C LYS A 94 -17.31 10.35 -8.88
N MET A 95 -16.48 10.33 -7.84
CA MET A 95 -15.27 9.49 -7.76
C MET A 95 -15.59 7.98 -7.91
N LEU A 96 -16.81 7.54 -7.63
CA LEU A 96 -17.19 6.12 -7.77
C LEU A 96 -17.51 5.70 -9.20
N LEU A 97 -17.64 6.66 -10.12
CA LEU A 97 -18.27 6.44 -11.42
C LEU A 97 -17.34 6.75 -12.60
N GLU A 98 -16.34 7.62 -12.43
CA GLU A 98 -15.54 8.13 -13.55
C GLU A 98 -14.03 8.13 -13.26
N ASP A 99 -13.25 7.48 -14.12
CA ASP A 99 -11.78 7.49 -14.09
C ASP A 99 -11.18 8.90 -14.37
N GLU A 100 -11.96 9.83 -14.95
CA GLU A 100 -11.52 11.21 -15.18
C GLU A 100 -11.52 12.06 -13.90
N VAL A 101 -12.56 11.93 -13.08
CA VAL A 101 -12.66 12.57 -11.75
C VAL A 101 -11.52 12.08 -10.86
N TYR A 102 -11.12 10.83 -11.06
CA TYR A 102 -10.00 10.24 -10.36
C TYR A 102 -8.67 10.96 -10.59
N GLY A 103 -8.44 11.59 -11.76
CA GLY A 103 -7.21 12.31 -12.08
C GLY A 103 -6.93 13.54 -11.19
N ILE A 104 -7.97 14.31 -10.87
CA ILE A 104 -7.84 15.60 -10.14
C ILE A 104 -7.68 15.37 -8.63
N TYR A 105 -8.42 14.41 -8.08
CA TYR A 105 -8.40 14.12 -6.64
C TYR A 105 -7.34 13.06 -6.28
N ARG A 106 -6.55 12.56 -7.24
CA ARG A 106 -5.59 11.45 -7.08
C ARG A 106 -4.52 11.69 -6.03
N ALA A 107 -4.11 12.95 -5.81
CA ALA A 107 -2.84 13.23 -5.15
C ALA A 107 -2.73 12.65 -3.72
N PRO A 108 -3.70 12.84 -2.80
CA PRO A 108 -3.54 12.37 -1.42
C PRO A 108 -3.53 10.85 -1.29
N ILE A 109 -4.48 10.16 -1.94
CA ILE A 109 -4.56 8.69 -1.91
C ILE A 109 -3.42 8.05 -2.71
N GLY A 110 -3.07 8.65 -3.86
CA GLY A 110 -1.95 8.24 -4.69
C GLY A 110 -0.64 8.30 -3.91
N ILE A 111 -0.34 9.43 -3.26
CA ILE A 111 0.85 9.58 -2.41
C ILE A 111 0.84 8.54 -1.27
N PHE A 112 -0.28 8.37 -0.58
CA PHE A 112 -0.34 7.46 0.56
C PHE A 112 -0.18 5.98 0.16
N ASN A 113 -0.62 5.61 -1.04
CA ASN A 113 -0.49 4.26 -1.59
C ASN A 113 0.63 4.14 -2.65
N PHE A 114 1.49 5.16 -2.76
CA PHE A 114 2.50 5.29 -3.82
C PHE A 114 3.40 4.05 -3.96
N PRO A 115 3.84 3.39 -2.86
CA PRO A 115 4.63 2.16 -2.94
C PRO A 115 4.00 1.04 -3.79
N PHE A 116 2.67 1.00 -3.88
CA PHE A 116 1.92 0.02 -4.68
C PHE A 116 1.26 0.62 -5.92
N GLN A 117 1.46 1.91 -6.20
CA GLN A 117 0.81 2.58 -7.33
C GLN A 117 1.35 2.12 -8.69
N LEU A 118 2.62 1.70 -8.74
CA LEU A 118 3.24 1.08 -9.91
C LEU A 118 3.15 -0.45 -9.90
N SER A 119 2.25 -1.03 -9.10
CA SER A 119 2.14 -2.49 -9.04
C SER A 119 1.52 -3.06 -10.31
N ILE A 120 1.92 -4.29 -10.69
CA ILE A 120 1.15 -5.13 -11.63
C ILE A 120 -0.32 -5.15 -11.21
N LEU A 121 -0.59 -5.22 -9.90
CA LEU A 121 -1.94 -5.17 -9.38
C LEU A 121 -2.69 -3.94 -9.88
N GLN A 122 -2.14 -2.72 -9.82
CA GLN A 122 -2.81 -1.53 -10.37
C GLN A 122 -2.88 -1.48 -11.90
N LEU A 123 -1.93 -2.10 -12.61
CA LEU A 123 -1.97 -2.18 -14.08
C LEU A 123 -3.04 -3.15 -14.58
N TYR A 124 -3.23 -4.28 -13.89
CA TYR A 124 -4.16 -5.33 -14.29
C TYR A 124 -5.53 -5.26 -13.59
N LEU A 125 -5.63 -4.60 -12.43
CA LEU A 125 -6.91 -4.38 -11.74
C LEU A 125 -7.98 -3.74 -12.63
N PRO A 126 -7.68 -2.73 -13.47
CA PRO A 126 -8.67 -2.17 -14.39
C PRO A 126 -9.31 -3.20 -15.32
N TYR A 127 -8.57 -4.24 -15.71
CA TYR A 127 -9.07 -5.30 -16.60
C TYR A 127 -9.80 -6.42 -15.85
N LEU A 128 -9.58 -6.54 -14.54
CA LEU A 128 -10.19 -7.59 -13.69
C LEU A 128 -11.38 -7.08 -12.88
N ILE A 129 -11.33 -5.82 -12.47
CA ILE A 129 -12.31 -5.15 -11.60
C ILE A 129 -12.54 -3.77 -12.18
N GLU A 130 -13.61 -3.61 -12.95
CA GLU A 130 -13.98 -2.33 -13.56
C GLU A 130 -14.27 -1.27 -12.47
N ASN A 131 -14.84 -1.69 -11.34
CA ASN A 131 -15.22 -0.78 -10.27
C ASN A 131 -13.99 -0.16 -9.56
N LEU A 132 -13.78 1.14 -9.74
CA LEU A 132 -12.68 1.91 -9.16
C LEU A 132 -12.65 1.86 -7.62
N LEU A 133 -13.80 1.89 -6.96
CA LEU A 133 -13.86 1.81 -5.50
C LEU A 133 -13.32 0.47 -5.00
N ILE A 134 -13.76 -0.65 -5.58
CA ILE A 134 -13.30 -1.98 -5.16
C ILE A 134 -11.78 -2.10 -5.35
N ARG A 135 -11.25 -1.60 -6.47
CA ARG A 135 -9.80 -1.53 -6.73
C ARG A 135 -9.07 -0.80 -5.60
N PHE A 136 -9.59 0.35 -5.18
CA PHE A 136 -9.04 1.11 -4.08
C PHE A 136 -9.13 0.43 -2.74
N LEU A 137 -10.30 -0.17 -2.47
CA LEU A 137 -10.53 -0.91 -1.26
C LEU A 137 -9.46 -1.98 -1.12
N ILE A 138 -9.09 -2.70 -2.17
CA ILE A 138 -8.03 -3.72 -2.14
C ILE A 138 -6.66 -3.11 -1.83
N VAL A 139 -6.26 -2.07 -2.58
CA VAL A 139 -4.90 -1.50 -2.47
C VAL A 139 -4.64 -0.91 -1.08
N MET A 140 -5.66 -0.32 -0.44
CA MET A 140 -5.47 0.31 0.87
C MET A 140 -5.09 -0.65 2.00
N TRP A 141 -5.40 -1.95 1.87
CA TRP A 141 -5.04 -2.94 2.89
C TRP A 141 -3.62 -3.45 2.74
N LEU A 142 -2.99 -3.31 1.56
CA LEU A 142 -1.71 -3.96 1.28
C LEU A 142 -0.61 -3.59 2.30
N PRO A 143 -0.37 -2.30 2.64
CA PRO A 143 0.63 -1.94 3.65
C PRO A 143 0.39 -2.65 4.99
N SER A 144 -0.85 -2.56 5.52
CA SER A 144 -1.22 -3.17 6.80
C SER A 144 -1.16 -4.69 6.74
N LEU A 145 -1.59 -5.30 5.64
CA LEU A 145 -1.56 -6.75 5.45
C LEU A 145 -0.13 -7.29 5.49
N PHE A 146 0.79 -6.66 4.77
CA PHE A 146 2.19 -7.08 4.76
C PHE A 146 2.88 -6.84 6.11
N MET A 147 2.61 -5.71 6.79
CA MET A 147 3.10 -5.51 8.15
C MET A 147 2.53 -6.54 9.13
N PHE A 148 1.25 -6.90 9.00
CA PHE A 148 0.61 -7.92 9.82
C PHE A 148 1.23 -9.31 9.60
N ILE A 149 1.55 -9.68 8.36
CA ILE A 149 2.31 -10.89 8.04
C ILE A 149 3.66 -10.87 8.77
N GLY A 150 4.37 -9.74 8.77
CA GLY A 150 5.61 -9.57 9.53
C GLY A 150 5.43 -9.82 11.04
N ILE A 151 4.39 -9.26 11.67
CA ILE A 151 4.10 -9.50 13.09
C ILE A 151 3.86 -11.00 13.35
N LYS A 152 3.05 -11.66 12.52
CA LYS A 152 2.76 -13.10 12.61
C LYS A 152 4.04 -13.94 12.50
N LEU A 153 4.92 -13.60 11.57
CA LEU A 153 6.20 -14.29 11.38
C LEU A 153 7.11 -14.12 12.59
N LYS A 154 7.22 -12.91 13.16
CA LYS A 154 7.98 -12.65 14.39
C LYS A 154 7.50 -13.54 15.53
N ARG A 155 6.18 -13.61 15.72
CA ARG A 155 5.57 -14.35 16.83
C ARG A 155 5.83 -15.86 16.72
N ARG A 156 5.76 -16.43 15.52
CA ARG A 156 6.10 -17.84 15.30
C ARG A 156 7.53 -18.14 15.76
N ARG A 157 8.49 -17.31 15.35
CA ARG A 157 9.90 -17.44 15.74
C ARG A 157 10.18 -17.24 17.24
N SER A 158 9.27 -16.61 17.98
CA SER A 158 9.43 -16.43 19.44
C SER A 158 8.79 -17.55 20.27
N LEU A 159 8.06 -18.47 19.61
CA LEU A 159 7.46 -19.65 20.23
C LEU A 159 8.33 -20.91 20.01
N ASP A 160 9.30 -20.82 19.08
CA ASP A 160 10.36 -21.81 18.85
C ASP A 160 11.58 -21.48 19.73
#